data_AF-A0A843BFN8-F1
#
_entry.id   AF-A0A843BFN8-F1
#
_cell.length_a   1.000
_cell.length_b   1.000
_cell.length_c   1.000
_cell.angle_alpha   90.00
_cell.angle_beta   90.00
_cell.angle_gamma   90.00
#
_symmetry.space_group_name_H-M   'P 1'
#
loop_
_entity.id
_entity.type
_entity.pdbx_description
1 polymer ?
#
loop_
_entity_poly.entity_id
_entity_poly.type
_entity_poly.pdbx_seq_one_letter_code
_entity_poly.pdbx_strand_id
1 'polypeptide(L)' 'MDQTITALHSYRAILIPANANPSSLEDLADAGLLPTMRLKASNATQAEARAHLASGKGVLRVERVEEAGA' A
#
# COMPACT_ATOMS: atom_id res chain seq x y z
N MET A 1 26.63 6.44 -18.01
CA MET A 1 25.68 6.91 -16.98
C MET A 1 24.55 5.90 -16.92
N ASP A 2 24.68 4.96 -16.00
CA ASP A 2 23.72 3.89 -15.74
C ASP A 2 22.51 4.53 -15.07
N GLN A 3 21.53 4.92 -15.90
CA GLN A 3 20.24 5.31 -15.39
C GLN A 3 19.65 4.03 -14.80
N THR A 4 19.81 3.82 -13.50
CA THR A 4 19.08 2.81 -12.75
C THR A 4 17.61 3.23 -12.83
N ILE A 5 16.94 2.90 -13.94
CA ILE A 5 15.50 3.02 -14.11
C ILE A 5 14.95 2.10 -13.04
N THR A 6 14.68 2.70 -11.88
CA THR A 6 14.17 1.95 -10.76
C THR A 6 12.74 1.63 -11.14
N ALA A 7 12.51 0.41 -11.63
CA ALA A 7 11.21 -0.04 -12.08
C ALA A 7 10.20 0.25 -10.96
N LEU A 8 9.26 1.14 -11.24
CA LEU A 8 8.20 1.46 -10.30
C LEU A 8 7.15 0.36 -10.43
N HIS A 9 7.05 -0.47 -9.40
CA HIS A 9 6.01 -1.47 -9.32
C HIS A 9 4.74 -0.83 -8.79
N SER A 10 3.61 -1.33 -9.25
CA SER A 10 2.31 -0.98 -8.70
C SER A 10 2.13 -1.72 -7.38
N TYR A 11 1.81 -0.99 -6.32
CA TYR A 11 1.50 -1.51 -5.01
C TYR A 11 0.09 -1.09 -4.61
N ARG A 12 -0.59 -1.94 -3.86
CA ARG A 12 -1.83 -1.65 -3.16
C ARG A 12 -1.54 -1.61 -1.67
N ALA A 13 -1.60 -0.43 -1.08
CA ALA A 13 -1.51 -0.24 0.35
C ALA A 13 -2.91 -0.33 0.97
N ILE A 14 -3.05 -1.13 2.01
CA ILE A 14 -4.24 -1.19 2.86
C ILE A 14 -4.02 -0.20 4.00
N LEU A 15 -4.89 0.79 4.09
CA LEU A 15 -4.78 1.88 5.05
C LEU A 15 -5.64 1.60 6.28
N ILE A 16 -5.12 1.94 7.44
CA ILE A 16 -5.79 1.86 8.75
C ILE A 16 -6.61 3.14 8.93
N PRO A 17 -7.95 3.06 9.02
CA PRO A 17 -8.77 4.20 9.38
C PRO A 17 -8.38 4.68 10.77
N ALA A 18 -8.28 5.99 10.98
CA ALA A 18 -7.95 6.57 12.29
C ALA A 18 -8.93 6.17 13.40
N ASN A 19 -10.17 5.83 13.03
CA ASN A 19 -11.22 5.40 13.96
C ASN A 19 -11.44 3.87 13.97
N ALA A 20 -10.59 3.09 13.29
CA ALA A 20 -10.71 1.63 13.29
C ALA A 20 -10.08 1.05 14.55
N ASN A 21 -10.81 0.16 15.21
CA ASN A 21 -10.27 -0.60 16.33
C ASN A 21 -9.20 -1.58 15.82
N PRO A 22 -8.02 -1.65 16.46
CA PRO A 22 -6.96 -2.57 16.03
C PRO A 22 -7.39 -4.04 16.09
N SER A 23 -8.28 -4.37 17.03
CA SER A 23 -8.85 -5.72 17.16
C SER A 23 -9.78 -6.11 16.00
N SER A 24 -10.33 -5.14 15.27
CA SER A 24 -11.21 -5.39 14.11
C SER A 24 -10.52 -5.09 12.78
N LEU A 25 -9.25 -4.69 12.80
CA LEU A 25 -8.52 -4.34 11.58
C LEU A 25 -8.35 -5.56 10.67
N GLU A 26 -8.01 -6.71 11.23
CA GLU A 26 -7.84 -7.94 10.46
C GLU A 26 -9.18 -8.38 9.85
N ASP A 27 -10.26 -8.40 10.62
CA ASP A 27 -11.60 -8.71 10.11
C ASP A 27 -12.06 -7.72 9.01
N LEU A 28 -11.80 -6.42 9.17
CA LEU A 28 -12.13 -5.42 8.16
C LEU A 28 -11.27 -5.55 6.90
N ALA A 29 -10.01 -5.96 7.05
CA ALA A 29 -9.10 -6.22 5.94
C ALA A 29 -9.59 -7.41 5.12
N ASP A 30 -9.94 -8.51 5.79
CA ASP A 30 -10.52 -9.71 5.19
C ASP A 30 -11.88 -9.42 4.55
N ALA A 31 -12.71 -8.59 5.20
CA ALA A 31 -13.99 -8.16 4.64
C ALA A 31 -13.87 -7.16 3.47
N GLY A 32 -12.65 -6.68 3.15
CA GLY A 32 -12.43 -5.69 2.10
C GLY A 32 -13.04 -4.32 2.40
N LEU A 33 -13.33 -4.03 3.67
CA LEU A 33 -13.93 -2.78 4.14
C LEU A 33 -12.88 -1.71 4.48
N LEU A 34 -11.60 -2.08 4.51
CA LEU A 34 -10.52 -1.12 4.71
C LEU A 34 -10.26 -0.28 3.47
N PRO A 35 -9.99 1.02 3.64
CA PRO A 35 -9.57 1.87 2.53
C PRO A 35 -8.26 1.35 1.95
N THR A 36 -8.24 1.10 0.64
CA THR A 36 -7.01 0.72 -0.07
C THR A 36 -6.59 1.83 -1.02
N MET A 37 -5.28 1.99 -1.19
CA MET A 37 -4.69 3.00 -2.06
C MET A 37 -3.70 2.35 -3.01
N ARG A 38 -3.86 2.59 -4.31
CA ARG A 38 -2.90 2.16 -5.32
C ARG A 38 -1.83 3.23 -5.48
N LEU A 39 -0.58 2.82 -5.48
CA LEU A 39 0.55 3.72 -5.69
C LEU A 39 1.68 3.02 -6.41
N LYS A 40 2.55 3.82 -7.04
CA LYS A 40 3.75 3.33 -7.72
C LYS A 40 4.97 3.59 -6.85
N ALA A 41 5.73 2.54 -6.57
CA ALA A 41 6.93 2.62 -5.75
C ALA A 41 7.97 1.62 -6.23
N SER A 42 9.22 1.89 -5.88
CA SER A 42 10.33 1.00 -6.24
C SER A 42 10.34 -0.30 -5.43
N ASN A 43 9.86 -0.26 -4.19
CA ASN A 43 9.81 -1.39 -3.27
C ASN A 43 8.68 -1.23 -2.25
N ALA A 44 8.39 -2.29 -1.50
CA ALA A 44 7.34 -2.31 -0.49
C ALA A 44 7.53 -1.24 0.60
N THR A 45 8.75 -1.03 1.10
CA THR A 45 9.06 -0.02 2.12
C THR A 45 8.74 1.40 1.63
N GLN A 46 9.14 1.72 0.40
CA GLN A 46 8.87 3.01 -0.21
C GLN A 46 7.37 3.17 -0.52
N ALA A 47 6.68 2.07 -0.85
CA ALA A 47 5.24 2.07 -1.02
C ALA A 47 4.55 2.39 0.31
N GLU A 48 4.96 1.76 1.40
CA GLU A 48 4.39 2.00 2.73
C GLU A 48 4.58 3.47 3.15
N ALA A 49 5.80 3.98 3.06
CA ALA A 49 6.11 5.37 3.39
C ALA A 49 5.30 6.36 2.53
N ARG A 50 5.19 6.10 1.22
CA ARG A 50 4.39 6.95 0.31
C ARG A 50 2.90 6.88 0.62
N ALA A 51 2.36 5.70 0.91
CA ALA A 51 0.96 5.53 1.27
C ALA A 51 0.64 6.25 2.58
N HIS A 52 1.53 6.16 3.57
CA HIS A 52 1.43 6.89 4.82
C HIS A 52 1.47 8.40 4.59
N LEU A 53 2.44 8.91 3.83
CA LEU A 53 2.58 10.34 3.53
C LEU A 53 1.41 10.90 2.71
N ALA A 54 0.91 10.13 1.72
CA ALA A 54 -0.17 10.58 0.86
C ALA A 54 -1.54 10.53 1.55
N SER A 55 -1.79 9.53 2.39
CA SER A 55 -3.07 9.40 3.09
C SER A 55 -3.09 10.05 4.47
N GLY A 56 -1.94 10.26 5.11
CA GLY A 56 -1.83 10.63 6.53
C GLY A 56 -2.31 9.53 7.49
N LYS A 57 -2.45 8.28 7.03
CA LYS A 57 -2.99 7.14 7.79
C LYS A 57 -1.94 6.06 7.96
N GLY A 58 -2.05 5.26 9.02
CA GLY A 58 -1.21 4.07 9.19
C GLY A 58 -1.44 3.09 8.04
N VAL A 59 -0.39 2.39 7.61
CA VAL A 59 -0.51 1.35 6.58
C VAL A 59 -0.51 0.00 7.28
N LEU A 60 -1.54 -0.81 7.04
CA LEU A 60 -1.66 -2.16 7.60
C LEU A 60 -0.76 -3.14 6.85
N ARG A 61 -0.83 -3.10 5.52
CA ARG A 61 -0.09 -3.99 4.62
C ARG A 61 0.06 -3.33 3.25
N VAL A 62 1.18 -3.57 2.60
CA VAL A 62 1.39 -3.26 1.19
C VAL A 62 1.50 -4.54 0.38
N GLU A 63 0.70 -4.65 -0.67
CA GLU A 63 0.73 -5.77 -1.60
C GLU A 63 1.25 -5.30 -2.95
N ARG A 64 2.22 -6.02 -3.51
CA ARG A 64 2.72 -5.71 -4.86
C ARG A 64 1.69 -6.22 -5.86
N VAL A 65 1.03 -5.29 -6.54
CA VAL A 65 0.08 -5.58 -7.62
C VAL A 65 0.82 -5.31 -8.91
N GLU A 66 1.72 -6.21 -9.29
CA GLU A 66 2.23 -6.18 -10.65
C GLU A 66 1.05 -6.49 -11.55
N GLU A 67 0.63 -5.51 -12.37
CA GLU A 67 -0.15 -5.84 -13.55
C GLU A 67 0.78 -6.76 -14.34
N ALA A 68 0.53 -8.07 -14.28
CA ALA A 68 1.23 -9.04 -15.08
C ALA A 68 1.01 -8.61 -16.52
N GLY A 69 1.99 -7.91 -17.09
CA GLY A 69 2.01 -7.58 -18.50
C GLY A 69 2.08 -8.91 -19.24
N ALA A 70 0.93 -9.37 -19.70
CA ALA A 70 0.78 -10.38 -20.72
C ALA A 70 0.98 -9.73 -22.10
#